data_AF-A0A950PGW6-F1
#
_entry.id   AF-A0A950PGW6-F1
#
_cell.length_a   1.000
_cell.length_b   1.000
_cell.length_c   1.000
_cell.angle_alpha   90.00
_cell.angle_beta   90.00
_cell.angle_gamma   90.00
#
_symmetry.space_group_name_H-M   'P 1'
#
loop_
_entity.id
_entity.type
_entity.pdbx_description
1 polymer ?
#
loop_
_entity_poly.entity_id
_entity_poly.type
_entity_poly.pdbx_seq_one_letter_code
_entity_poly.pdbx_strand_id
1 'polypeptide(L)'
;MQSMAVSAKTRKIIWCEAGGRCAICRAPVVTPGTDWDDPSVFGEEAHIVARSNGGPRAGALDDASIDSHTNLVLLCSKHHKQVDDQPGHFTVDRLREIKAKHAAWMRSLDETTPGRLKLAPDPEFPQPRILKLITRGNPLWNMIKSSVTFEYALPDGLPEEDEDLILEFLDAVQDYCDIAAELHSVRENRDAEKGLQTYIGRLAERNFLVGAFVRHMLLVDGSGQEGTPWPMLRVEVQPASHATITDESGRPYPNEQSSTGAPDEEQSA
;
A
#
# COMPACT_ATOMS: atom_id res chain seq x y z
N MET A 1 -25.72 33.55 -15.37
CA MET A 1 -25.67 32.63 -14.22
C MET A 1 -24.94 31.37 -14.66
N GLN A 2 -23.69 31.18 -14.24
CA GLN A 2 -22.96 29.94 -14.54
C GLN A 2 -23.59 28.81 -13.72
N SER A 3 -24.22 27.84 -14.38
CA SER A 3 -24.54 26.56 -13.77
C SER A 3 -23.23 25.81 -13.54
N MET A 4 -22.62 25.99 -12.38
CA MET A 4 -21.48 25.16 -12.00
C MET A 4 -22.04 23.77 -11.70
N ALA A 5 -21.82 22.85 -12.63
CA ALA A 5 -22.09 21.43 -12.44
C ALA A 5 -21.11 20.86 -11.41
N VAL A 6 -21.49 19.77 -10.74
CA VAL A 6 -20.60 19.02 -9.83
C VAL A 6 -19.28 18.71 -10.55
N SER A 7 -18.16 19.13 -9.96
CA SER A 7 -16.85 18.96 -10.61
C SER A 7 -16.52 17.49 -10.86
N ALA A 8 -15.75 17.18 -11.90
CA ALA A 8 -15.33 15.80 -12.18
C ALA A 8 -14.57 15.16 -11.00
N LYS A 9 -13.81 15.97 -10.23
CA LYS A 9 -13.13 15.52 -9.01
C LYS A 9 -14.15 15.12 -7.93
N THR A 10 -15.12 15.98 -7.64
CA THR A 10 -16.18 15.71 -6.67
C THR A 10 -16.99 14.47 -7.07
N ARG A 11 -17.36 14.36 -8.35
CA ARG A 11 -18.06 13.19 -8.90
C ARG A 11 -17.27 11.91 -8.64
N LYS A 12 -15.99 11.85 -8.99
CA LYS A 12 -15.14 10.67 -8.71
C LYS A 12 -15.17 10.29 -7.23
N ILE A 13 -15.01 11.27 -6.33
CA ILE A 13 -15.01 11.03 -4.87
C ILE A 13 -16.34 10.38 -4.44
N ILE A 14 -17.48 10.98 -4.80
CA ILE A 14 -18.80 10.48 -4.38
C ILE A 14 -19.06 9.07 -4.93
N TRP A 15 -18.75 8.85 -6.20
CA TRP A 15 -18.98 7.55 -6.85
C TRP A 15 -18.11 6.45 -6.26
N CYS A 16 -16.85 6.76 -5.93
CA CYS A 16 -15.96 5.84 -5.24
C CYS A 16 -16.39 5.58 -3.79
N GLU A 17 -16.72 6.62 -3.01
CA GLU A 17 -17.20 6.48 -1.63
C GLU A 17 -18.50 5.67 -1.55
N ALA A 18 -19.38 5.80 -2.55
CA ALA A 18 -20.63 5.06 -2.64
C ALA A 18 -20.49 3.69 -3.34
N GLY A 19 -19.29 3.30 -3.78
CA GLY A 19 -19.06 2.03 -4.48
C GLY A 19 -19.94 1.83 -5.71
N GLY A 20 -20.34 2.90 -6.41
CA GLY A 20 -21.26 2.84 -7.54
C GLY A 20 -22.66 2.31 -7.20
N ARG A 21 -23.12 2.50 -5.96
CA ARG A 21 -24.41 2.00 -5.46
C ARG A 21 -25.29 3.11 -4.91
N CYS A 22 -26.59 2.91 -5.03
CA CYS A 22 -27.59 3.84 -4.51
C CYS A 22 -27.58 3.83 -2.98
N ALA A 23 -27.49 5.00 -2.36
CA ALA A 23 -27.44 5.12 -0.90
C ALA A 23 -28.68 4.58 -0.17
N ILE A 24 -29.82 4.46 -0.87
CA ILE A 24 -31.08 3.95 -0.29
C ILE A 24 -31.24 2.45 -0.54
N CYS A 25 -31.26 2.01 -1.80
CA CYS A 25 -31.55 0.61 -2.12
C CYS A 25 -30.31 -0.28 -2.29
N ARG A 26 -29.10 0.29 -2.25
CA ARG A 26 -27.80 -0.40 -2.39
C ARG A 26 -27.59 -1.12 -3.73
N ALA A 27 -28.55 -1.02 -4.65
CA ALA A 27 -28.41 -1.54 -6.01
C ALA A 27 -27.31 -0.77 -6.75
N PRO A 28 -26.55 -1.44 -7.64
CA PRO A 28 -25.65 -0.76 -8.57
C PRO A 28 -26.42 0.30 -9.36
N VAL A 29 -25.77 1.43 -9.63
CA VAL A 29 -26.35 2.52 -10.45
C VAL A 29 -25.79 2.57 -11.87
N VAL A 30 -25.09 1.50 -12.25
CA VAL A 30 -24.54 1.25 -13.58
C VAL A 30 -24.91 -0.18 -13.96
N THR A 31 -25.39 -0.38 -15.19
CA THR A 31 -25.54 -1.73 -15.75
C THR A 31 -24.27 -2.13 -16.50
N PRO A 32 -23.98 -3.43 -16.64
CA PRO A 32 -23.04 -3.89 -17.65
C PRO A 32 -23.45 -3.37 -19.04
N GLY A 33 -22.46 -3.22 -19.92
CA GLY A 33 -22.72 -3.06 -21.36
C GLY A 33 -23.32 -4.32 -21.96
N THR A 34 -23.82 -4.20 -23.17
CA THR A 34 -24.22 -5.35 -23.99
C THR A 34 -23.06 -5.71 -24.94
N ASP A 35 -23.26 -6.70 -25.81
CA ASP A 35 -22.28 -7.01 -26.87
C ASP A 35 -22.06 -5.83 -27.85
N TRP A 36 -22.98 -4.85 -27.86
CA TRP A 36 -23.00 -3.75 -28.82
C TRP A 36 -23.08 -2.36 -28.20
N ASP A 37 -23.33 -2.26 -26.89
CA ASP A 37 -23.60 -1.01 -26.20
C ASP A 37 -22.72 -0.85 -24.95
N ASP A 38 -22.30 0.38 -24.68
CA ASP A 38 -21.60 0.74 -23.45
C ASP A 38 -22.48 0.55 -22.19
N PRO A 39 -21.87 0.41 -21.01
CA PRO A 39 -22.56 0.46 -19.72
C PRO A 39 -23.52 1.65 -19.59
N SER A 40 -24.76 1.38 -19.17
CA SER A 40 -25.74 2.44 -18.91
C SER A 40 -25.60 2.97 -17.50
N VAL A 41 -25.51 4.29 -17.36
CA VAL A 41 -25.36 5.00 -16.08
C VAL A 41 -26.68 5.67 -15.71
N PHE A 42 -27.26 5.28 -14.58
CA PHE A 42 -28.52 5.84 -14.06
C PHE A 42 -28.38 6.27 -12.59
N GLY A 43 -27.14 6.53 -12.19
CA GLY A 43 -26.79 7.16 -10.91
C GLY A 43 -26.81 8.67 -11.02
N GLU A 44 -27.38 9.31 -10.01
CA GLU A 44 -27.57 10.76 -9.95
C GLU A 44 -27.02 11.29 -8.62
N GLU A 45 -26.29 12.42 -8.68
CA GLU A 45 -25.76 13.10 -7.49
C GLU A 45 -26.81 14.06 -6.93
N ALA A 46 -27.50 13.65 -5.86
CA ALA A 46 -28.53 14.47 -5.23
C ALA A 46 -27.93 15.39 -4.16
N HIS A 47 -28.30 16.67 -4.17
CA HIS A 47 -27.97 17.60 -3.10
C HIS A 47 -28.78 17.31 -1.82
N ILE A 48 -28.07 17.20 -0.69
CA ILE A 48 -28.66 17.06 0.64
C ILE A 48 -29.32 18.37 1.05
N VAL A 49 -28.59 19.49 0.95
CA VAL A 49 -29.12 20.85 1.12
C VAL A 49 -29.20 21.52 -0.25
N ALA A 50 -30.37 22.09 -0.57
CA ALA A 50 -30.63 22.66 -1.90
C ALA A 50 -29.94 24.02 -2.10
N ARG A 51 -29.49 24.28 -3.33
CA ARG A 51 -28.77 25.49 -3.75
C ARG A 51 -29.63 26.76 -3.78
N SER A 52 -30.93 26.65 -4.06
CA SER A 52 -31.80 27.82 -4.24
C SER A 52 -32.63 28.09 -2.99
N ASN A 53 -32.88 29.37 -2.68
CA ASN A 53 -33.80 29.81 -1.62
C ASN A 53 -35.25 29.30 -1.79
N GLY A 54 -35.60 28.73 -2.95
CA GLY A 54 -36.89 28.08 -3.23
C GLY A 54 -36.79 26.58 -3.51
N GLY A 55 -35.64 25.96 -3.24
CA GLY A 55 -35.46 24.51 -3.39
C GLY A 55 -36.17 23.73 -2.29
N PRO A 56 -36.45 22.43 -2.49
CA PRO A 56 -37.23 21.61 -1.56
C PRO A 56 -36.64 21.56 -0.13
N ARG A 57 -35.34 21.82 0.00
CA ARG A 57 -34.55 21.77 1.23
C ARG A 57 -33.60 22.97 1.35
N ALA A 58 -34.08 24.16 0.99
CA ALA A 58 -33.28 25.38 1.05
C ALA A 58 -32.70 25.60 2.46
N GLY A 59 -31.39 25.85 2.54
CA GLY A 59 -30.67 26.11 3.79
C GLY A 59 -29.46 27.00 3.53
N ALA A 60 -28.93 27.63 4.58
CA ALA A 60 -27.75 28.49 4.48
C ALA A 60 -26.48 27.64 4.41
N LEU A 61 -26.06 27.28 3.20
CA LEU A 61 -24.69 26.86 2.90
C LEU A 61 -23.99 27.94 2.09
N ASP A 62 -22.68 28.07 2.27
CA ASP A 62 -21.86 28.89 1.39
C ASP A 62 -21.76 28.24 0.00
N ASP A 63 -21.54 29.06 -1.03
CA ASP A 63 -21.47 28.59 -2.42
C ASP A 63 -20.39 27.51 -2.63
N ALA A 64 -19.34 27.51 -1.79
CA ALA A 64 -18.26 26.53 -1.82
C ALA A 64 -18.67 25.15 -1.28
N SER A 65 -19.60 25.05 -0.32
CA SER A 65 -20.02 23.77 0.25
C SER A 65 -21.21 23.13 -0.45
N ILE A 66 -21.91 23.85 -1.32
CA ILE A 66 -23.09 23.35 -2.02
C ILE A 66 -22.74 22.14 -2.90
N ASP A 67 -21.68 22.23 -3.69
CA ASP A 67 -21.22 21.15 -4.59
C ASP A 67 -20.08 20.32 -3.96
N SER A 68 -19.91 20.40 -2.64
CA SER A 68 -18.97 19.56 -1.92
C SER A 68 -19.46 18.10 -1.92
N HIS A 69 -18.51 17.16 -1.99
CA HIS A 69 -18.82 15.74 -1.85
C HIS A 69 -19.53 15.45 -0.53
N THR A 70 -19.33 16.26 0.52
CA THR A 70 -20.01 16.14 1.81
C THR A 70 -21.51 16.46 1.75
N ASN A 71 -21.93 17.36 0.86
CA ASN A 71 -23.34 17.77 0.66
C ASN A 71 -24.07 16.96 -0.42
N LEU A 72 -23.42 15.99 -1.06
CA LEU A 72 -24.01 15.17 -2.12
C LEU A 72 -24.22 13.72 -1.66
N VAL A 73 -25.24 13.06 -2.21
CA VAL A 73 -25.50 11.63 -2.01
C VAL A 73 -25.81 10.97 -3.36
N LEU A 74 -25.21 9.80 -3.61
CA LEU A 74 -25.45 9.05 -4.85
C LEU A 74 -26.73 8.22 -4.74
N LEU A 75 -27.66 8.41 -5.67
CA LEU A 75 -28.94 7.70 -5.74
C LEU A 75 -29.17 7.15 -7.15
N CYS A 76 -29.97 6.08 -7.29
CA CYS A 76 -30.48 5.71 -8.61
C CYS A 76 -31.63 6.66 -9.01
N SER A 77 -31.89 6.81 -10.31
CA SER A 77 -32.94 7.72 -10.83
C SER A 77 -34.30 7.61 -10.13
N LYS A 78 -34.73 6.39 -9.78
CA LYS A 78 -35.97 6.16 -9.02
C LYS A 78 -35.96 6.88 -7.67
N HIS A 79 -34.89 6.69 -6.89
CA HIS A 79 -34.79 7.25 -5.54
C HIS A 79 -34.41 8.74 -5.57
N HIS A 80 -33.65 9.18 -6.57
CA HIS A 80 -33.40 10.59 -6.79
C HIS A 80 -34.74 11.34 -6.96
N LYS A 81 -35.57 10.88 -7.91
CA LYS A 81 -36.91 11.43 -8.12
C LYS A 81 -37.79 11.38 -6.85
N GLN A 82 -37.74 10.28 -6.11
CA GLN A 82 -38.50 10.14 -4.86
C GLN A 82 -38.07 11.19 -3.81
N VAL A 83 -36.77 11.43 -3.67
CA VAL A 83 -36.21 12.41 -2.74
C VAL A 83 -36.61 13.84 -3.10
N ASP A 84 -36.69 14.14 -4.40
CA ASP A 84 -37.12 15.45 -4.90
C ASP A 84 -38.64 15.65 -4.75
N ASP A 85 -39.44 14.64 -5.05
CA ASP A 85 -40.91 14.72 -5.00
C ASP A 85 -41.47 14.66 -3.55
N GLN A 86 -40.68 14.21 -2.57
CA GLN A 86 -41.11 14.00 -1.17
C GLN A 86 -40.23 14.73 -0.13
N PRO A 87 -40.03 16.05 -0.22
CA PRO A 87 -39.06 16.78 0.61
C PRO A 87 -39.41 16.85 2.10
N GLY A 88 -40.70 16.76 2.44
CA GLY A 88 -41.13 16.67 3.85
C GLY A 88 -40.75 15.35 4.52
N HIS A 89 -40.61 14.27 3.73
CA HIS A 89 -40.13 12.98 4.24
C HIS A 89 -38.61 12.90 4.19
N PHE A 90 -38.00 13.29 3.06
CA PHE A 90 -36.55 13.32 2.88
C PHE A 90 -36.00 14.67 3.30
N THR A 91 -35.97 14.92 4.61
CA THR A 91 -35.35 16.10 5.20
C THR A 91 -33.82 16.04 5.08
N VAL A 92 -33.15 17.18 5.29
CA VAL A 92 -31.69 17.28 5.32
C VAL A 92 -31.07 16.26 6.28
N ASP A 93 -31.59 16.17 7.50
CA ASP A 93 -31.07 15.26 8.52
C ASP A 93 -31.24 13.79 8.12
N ARG A 94 -32.38 13.44 7.53
CA ARG A 94 -32.63 12.08 7.03
C ARG A 94 -31.67 11.72 5.89
N LEU A 95 -31.40 12.65 4.97
CA LEU A 95 -30.45 12.42 3.87
C LEU A 95 -29.01 12.27 4.38
N ARG A 96 -28.61 13.05 5.41
CA ARG A 96 -27.33 12.86 6.10
C ARG A 96 -27.25 11.49 6.76
N GLU A 97 -28.32 11.05 7.42
CA GLU A 97 -28.40 9.72 8.04
C GLU A 97 -28.30 8.60 7.00
N ILE A 98 -29.01 8.71 5.87
CA ILE A 98 -28.95 7.75 4.76
C ILE A 98 -27.50 7.63 4.25
N LYS A 99 -26.84 8.77 4.00
CA LYS A 99 -25.45 8.78 3.54
C LYS A 99 -24.51 8.15 4.56
N ALA A 100 -24.65 8.48 5.84
CA ALA A 100 -23.82 7.92 6.92
C ALA A 100 -24.00 6.40 7.05
N LYS A 101 -25.24 5.91 7.00
CA LYS A 101 -25.55 4.48 7.02
C LYS A 101 -24.99 3.75 5.81
N HIS A 102 -25.07 4.36 4.62
CA HIS A 102 -24.48 3.79 3.41
C HIS A 102 -22.95 3.70 3.51
N ALA A 103 -22.28 4.76 3.97
CA ALA A 103 -20.83 4.77 4.15
C ALA A 103 -20.37 3.73 5.19
N ALA A 104 -21.11 3.55 6.29
CA ALA A 104 -20.84 2.51 7.27
C ALA A 104 -21.00 1.10 6.66
N TRP A 105 -22.04 0.89 5.85
CA TRP A 105 -22.22 -0.37 5.13
C TRP A 105 -21.10 -0.64 4.12
N MET A 106 -20.65 0.37 3.36
CA MET A 106 -19.50 0.23 2.45
C MET A 106 -18.23 -0.19 3.19
N ARG A 107 -17.92 0.44 4.33
CA ARG A 107 -16.79 0.02 5.18
C ARG A 107 -16.94 -1.42 5.67
N SER A 108 -18.16 -1.82 6.06
CA SER A 108 -18.38 -3.21 6.47
C SER A 108 -18.13 -4.20 5.33
N LEU A 109 -18.44 -3.86 4.08
CA LEU A 109 -18.15 -4.75 2.94
C LEU A 109 -16.63 -4.93 2.71
N ASP A 110 -15.82 -3.90 2.94
CA ASP A 110 -14.36 -4.00 2.84
C ASP A 110 -13.77 -4.87 3.97
N GLU A 111 -14.42 -4.91 5.12
CA GLU A 111 -14.04 -5.73 6.27
C GLU A 111 -14.60 -7.16 6.22
N THR A 112 -15.76 -7.36 5.57
CA THR A 112 -16.55 -8.61 5.66
C THR A 112 -16.84 -9.26 4.31
N THR A 113 -16.03 -9.10 3.26
CA THR A 113 -16.17 -9.95 2.07
C THR A 113 -15.55 -11.32 2.38
N PRO A 114 -16.34 -12.34 2.75
CA PRO A 114 -15.79 -13.64 3.11
C PRO A 114 -15.24 -14.28 1.84
N GLY A 115 -13.98 -14.70 1.87
CA GLY A 115 -13.32 -15.35 0.74
C GLY A 115 -12.43 -14.43 -0.12
N ARG A 116 -12.28 -13.15 0.22
CA ARG A 116 -11.21 -12.34 -0.38
C ARG A 116 -9.95 -12.46 0.48
N LEU A 117 -9.00 -13.25 0.00
CA LEU A 117 -7.67 -13.32 0.59
C LEU A 117 -7.00 -11.94 0.53
N LYS A 118 -6.51 -11.47 1.67
CA LYS A 118 -5.75 -10.23 1.84
C LYS A 118 -4.52 -10.51 2.68
N LEU A 119 -3.41 -9.87 2.35
CA LEU A 119 -2.24 -9.78 3.23
C LEU A 119 -2.37 -8.54 4.11
N ALA A 120 -2.31 -8.72 5.42
CA ALA A 120 -2.29 -7.64 6.41
C ALA A 120 -0.99 -7.71 7.23
N PRO A 121 -0.40 -6.58 7.66
CA PRO A 121 0.74 -6.61 8.57
C PRO A 121 0.38 -7.31 9.88
N ASP A 122 1.29 -8.14 10.39
CA ASP A 122 1.14 -8.77 11.69
C ASP A 122 1.37 -7.73 12.80
N PRO A 123 0.37 -7.47 13.67
CA PRO A 123 0.51 -6.48 14.74
C PRO A 123 1.54 -6.88 15.81
N GLU A 124 1.88 -8.17 15.95
CA GLU A 124 2.90 -8.63 16.91
C GLU A 124 4.33 -8.29 16.45
N PHE A 125 4.51 -8.03 15.15
CA PHE A 125 5.80 -7.82 14.51
C PHE A 125 5.79 -6.50 13.72
N PRO A 126 5.96 -5.35 14.39
CA PRO A 126 5.97 -4.05 13.72
C PRO A 126 7.08 -4.00 12.66
N GLN A 127 6.76 -3.41 11.50
CA GLN A 127 7.69 -3.37 10.38
C GLN A 127 9.00 -2.65 10.75
N PRO A 128 10.16 -3.28 10.54
CA PRO A 128 11.43 -2.64 10.83
C PRO A 128 11.65 -1.46 9.87
N ARG A 129 12.14 -0.34 10.42
CA ARG A 129 12.44 0.88 9.65
C ARG A 129 13.81 0.85 8.99
N ILE A 130 14.61 -0.19 9.25
CA ILE A 130 16.02 -0.29 8.84
C ILE A 130 16.26 -1.71 8.32
N LEU A 131 16.98 -1.82 7.20
CA LEU A 131 17.41 -3.09 6.64
C LEU A 131 18.56 -3.67 7.47
N LYS A 132 18.56 -4.99 7.71
CA LYS A 132 19.71 -5.67 8.30
C LYS A 132 20.80 -5.80 7.23
N LEU A 133 21.98 -5.27 7.50
CA LEU A 133 23.13 -5.44 6.61
C LEU A 133 23.55 -6.92 6.55
N ILE A 134 23.64 -7.45 5.34
CA ILE A 134 24.01 -8.84 5.04
C ILE A 134 25.43 -8.86 4.50
N THR A 135 26.37 -9.34 5.31
CA THR A 135 27.78 -9.51 4.92
C THR A 135 28.16 -10.97 4.70
N ARG A 136 27.26 -11.91 5.02
CA ARG A 136 27.50 -13.35 4.91
C ARG A 136 26.29 -14.08 4.34
N GLY A 137 26.55 -15.18 3.64
CA GLY A 137 25.49 -16.02 3.05
C GLY A 137 24.57 -16.69 4.08
N ASN A 138 25.11 -17.14 5.23
CA ASN A 138 24.32 -17.83 6.25
C ASN A 138 23.16 -17.00 6.86
N PRO A 139 23.37 -15.73 7.27
CA PRO A 139 22.26 -14.87 7.68
C PRO A 139 21.13 -14.77 6.65
N LEU A 140 21.47 -14.56 5.37
CA LEU A 140 20.48 -14.47 4.30
C LEU A 140 19.78 -15.81 4.07
N TRP A 141 20.53 -16.92 4.07
CA TRP A 141 19.98 -18.26 3.96
C TRP A 141 18.96 -18.59 5.05
N ASN A 142 19.22 -18.18 6.30
CA ASN A 142 18.27 -18.37 7.39
C ASN A 142 16.99 -17.56 7.20
N MET A 143 17.09 -16.36 6.62
CA MET A 143 15.92 -15.52 6.30
C MET A 143 15.12 -16.08 5.12
N ILE A 144 15.79 -16.64 4.11
CA ILE A 144 15.15 -17.36 3.00
C ILE A 144 14.32 -18.52 3.53
N LYS A 145 14.91 -19.40 4.35
CA LYS A 145 14.20 -20.56 4.93
C LYS A 145 13.00 -20.19 5.79
N SER A 146 13.00 -18.98 6.37
CA SER A 146 11.90 -18.50 7.21
C SER A 146 10.85 -17.70 6.44
N SER A 147 10.92 -17.65 5.11
CA SER A 147 10.07 -16.80 4.27
C SER A 147 9.28 -17.63 3.26
N VAL A 148 8.10 -17.15 2.91
CA VAL A 148 7.18 -17.76 1.92
C VAL A 148 7.23 -17.02 0.59
N THR A 149 7.52 -15.72 0.62
CA THR A 149 7.57 -14.88 -0.59
C THR A 149 8.81 -14.01 -0.56
N PHE A 150 9.31 -13.69 -1.75
CA PHE A 150 10.44 -12.80 -1.97
C PHE A 150 9.99 -11.50 -2.62
N GLU A 151 10.51 -10.38 -2.13
CA GLU A 151 10.33 -9.04 -2.67
C GLU A 151 11.72 -8.38 -2.80
N TYR A 152 11.93 -7.62 -3.88
CA TYR A 152 13.17 -6.91 -4.09
C TYR A 152 12.94 -5.49 -4.60
N ALA A 153 14.00 -4.68 -4.53
CA ALA A 153 14.08 -3.39 -5.20
C ALA A 153 15.41 -3.30 -5.95
N LEU A 154 15.35 -2.89 -7.21
CA LEU A 154 16.51 -2.62 -8.05
C LEU A 154 16.76 -1.10 -8.09
N PRO A 155 18.00 -0.63 -7.91
CA PRO A 155 18.33 0.78 -8.10
C PRO A 155 18.26 1.16 -9.58
N ASP A 156 17.72 2.35 -9.88
CA ASP A 156 17.73 2.89 -11.24
C ASP A 156 19.09 3.48 -11.61
N GLY A 157 19.43 3.43 -12.91
CA GLY A 157 20.57 4.18 -13.47
C GLY A 157 21.95 3.60 -13.15
N LEU A 158 22.04 2.28 -12.97
CA LEU A 158 23.31 1.57 -12.80
C LEU A 158 23.98 1.28 -14.16
N PRO A 159 25.31 1.09 -14.19
CA PRO A 159 25.99 0.48 -15.33
C PRO A 159 25.43 -0.91 -15.63
N GLU A 160 25.34 -1.30 -16.90
CA GLU A 160 24.78 -2.58 -17.36
C GLU A 160 25.42 -3.78 -16.63
N GLU A 161 26.75 -3.80 -16.50
CA GLU A 161 27.44 -4.90 -15.79
C GLU A 161 27.08 -5.00 -14.30
N ASP A 162 26.78 -3.87 -13.64
CA ASP A 162 26.39 -3.85 -12.22
C ASP A 162 24.95 -4.30 -12.05
N GLU A 163 24.07 -3.85 -12.97
CA GLU A 163 22.68 -4.28 -13.03
C GLU A 163 22.58 -5.79 -13.24
N ASP A 164 23.32 -6.33 -14.21
CA ASP A 164 23.39 -7.78 -14.49
C ASP A 164 23.82 -8.58 -13.26
N LEU A 165 24.85 -8.12 -12.54
CA LEU A 165 25.31 -8.79 -11.32
C LEU A 165 24.25 -8.80 -10.22
N ILE A 166 23.49 -7.71 -10.07
CA ILE A 166 22.40 -7.63 -9.11
C ILE A 166 21.28 -8.57 -9.52
N LEU A 167 20.90 -8.60 -10.81
CA LEU A 167 19.88 -9.51 -11.32
C LEU A 167 20.27 -10.98 -11.11
N GLU A 168 21.51 -11.38 -11.44
CA GLU A 168 22.02 -12.73 -11.18
C GLU A 168 21.89 -13.12 -9.69
N PHE A 169 22.20 -12.18 -8.79
CA PHE A 169 22.07 -12.39 -7.35
C PHE A 169 20.61 -12.53 -6.91
N LEU A 170 19.72 -11.65 -7.39
CA LEU A 170 18.30 -11.66 -7.03
C LEU A 170 17.59 -12.92 -7.58
N ASP A 171 17.93 -13.35 -8.79
CA ASP A 171 17.46 -14.61 -9.37
C ASP A 171 17.92 -15.81 -8.52
N ALA A 172 19.20 -15.82 -8.11
CA ALA A 172 19.69 -16.86 -7.20
C ALA A 172 18.93 -16.87 -5.86
N VAL A 173 18.59 -15.71 -5.30
CA VAL A 173 17.77 -15.62 -4.09
C VAL A 173 16.36 -16.16 -4.32
N GLN A 174 15.73 -15.83 -5.45
CA GLN A 174 14.41 -16.35 -5.85
C GLN A 174 14.43 -17.88 -5.99
N ASP A 175 15.40 -18.42 -6.73
CA ASP A 175 15.56 -19.86 -6.90
C ASP A 175 15.70 -20.57 -5.56
N TYR A 176 16.51 -20.01 -4.66
CA TYR A 176 16.66 -20.53 -3.30
C TYR A 176 15.39 -20.43 -2.47
N CYS A 177 14.60 -19.36 -2.61
CA CYS A 177 13.28 -19.26 -1.97
C CYS A 177 12.33 -20.36 -2.43
N ASP A 178 12.34 -20.71 -3.72
CA ASP A 178 11.45 -21.73 -4.28
C ASP A 178 11.79 -23.15 -3.80
N ILE A 179 13.08 -23.45 -3.59
CA ILE A 179 13.53 -24.80 -3.21
C ILE A 179 13.89 -24.97 -1.73
N ALA A 180 13.93 -23.90 -0.93
CA ALA A 180 14.47 -23.96 0.43
C ALA A 180 13.78 -24.99 1.34
N ALA A 181 12.47 -25.19 1.17
CA ALA A 181 11.70 -26.16 1.94
C ALA A 181 12.10 -27.62 1.65
N GLU A 182 12.72 -27.89 0.50
CA GLU A 182 13.10 -29.22 0.03
C GLU A 182 14.55 -29.60 0.38
N LEU A 183 15.38 -28.61 0.76
CA LEU A 183 16.79 -28.81 1.08
C LEU A 183 16.99 -29.25 2.55
N HIS A 184 16.95 -30.55 2.77
CA HIS A 184 17.00 -31.15 4.11
C HIS A 184 18.41 -31.49 4.61
N SER A 185 19.37 -31.73 3.72
CA SER A 185 20.70 -32.15 4.15
C SER A 185 21.59 -30.98 4.58
N VAL A 186 22.52 -31.28 5.49
CA VAL A 186 23.54 -30.29 5.94
C VAL A 186 24.40 -29.81 4.77
N ARG A 187 24.66 -30.68 3.78
CA ARG A 187 25.47 -30.33 2.60
C ARG A 187 24.74 -29.36 1.68
N GLU A 188 23.48 -29.64 1.35
CA GLU A 188 22.66 -28.74 0.53
C GLU A 188 22.52 -27.36 1.15
N ASN A 189 22.24 -27.30 2.45
CA ASN A 189 22.20 -26.04 3.20
C ASN A 189 23.55 -25.31 3.10
N ARG A 190 24.66 -26.01 3.28
CA ARG A 190 26.00 -25.42 3.20
C ARG A 190 26.36 -24.92 1.81
N ASP A 191 25.91 -25.62 0.78
CA ASP A 191 26.17 -25.26 -0.61
C ASP A 191 25.34 -24.03 -1.01
N ALA A 192 24.07 -23.94 -0.56
CA ALA A 192 23.25 -22.73 -0.71
C ALA A 192 23.88 -21.51 -0.03
N GLU A 193 24.35 -21.65 1.21
CA GLU A 193 25.07 -20.57 1.92
C GLU A 193 26.30 -20.08 1.16
N LYS A 194 27.07 -21.00 0.56
CA LYS A 194 28.25 -20.66 -0.23
C LYS A 194 27.91 -19.99 -1.55
N GLY A 195 26.85 -20.43 -2.22
CA GLY A 195 26.33 -19.78 -3.42
C GLY A 195 26.00 -18.33 -3.15
N LEU A 196 25.18 -18.07 -2.13
CA LEU A 196 24.84 -16.70 -1.69
C LEU A 196 26.09 -15.88 -1.29
N GLN A 197 27.02 -16.48 -0.55
CA GLN A 197 28.26 -15.81 -0.14
C GLN A 197 29.10 -15.33 -1.33
N THR A 198 29.10 -16.09 -2.42
CA THR A 198 29.86 -15.77 -3.65
C THR A 198 29.32 -14.48 -4.28
N TYR A 199 28.00 -14.37 -4.45
CA TYR A 199 27.37 -13.14 -4.96
C TYR A 199 27.55 -11.96 -4.02
N ILE A 200 27.35 -12.15 -2.70
CA ILE A 200 27.57 -11.09 -1.70
C ILE A 200 29.01 -10.55 -1.78
N GLY A 201 29.99 -11.42 -2.01
CA GLY A 201 31.38 -11.02 -2.21
C GLY A 201 31.58 -10.18 -3.47
N ARG A 202 31.08 -10.65 -4.62
CA ARG A 202 31.16 -9.91 -5.91
C ARG A 202 30.51 -8.53 -5.83
N LEU A 203 29.35 -8.42 -5.17
CA LEU A 203 28.66 -7.15 -4.94
C LEU A 203 29.47 -6.22 -4.05
N ALA A 204 30.07 -6.73 -2.97
CA ALA A 204 30.91 -5.95 -2.08
C ALA A 204 32.18 -5.43 -2.77
N GLU A 205 32.80 -6.21 -3.66
CA GLU A 205 33.95 -5.78 -4.47
C GLU A 205 33.62 -4.59 -5.40
N ARG A 206 32.35 -4.43 -5.75
CA ARG A 206 31.81 -3.32 -6.55
C ARG A 206 31.17 -2.22 -5.70
N ASN A 207 31.44 -2.18 -4.39
CA ASN A 207 30.90 -1.21 -3.44
C ASN A 207 29.36 -1.21 -3.33
N PHE A 208 28.72 -2.38 -3.49
CA PHE A 208 27.31 -2.56 -3.15
C PHE A 208 27.14 -3.15 -1.76
N LEU A 209 26.05 -2.74 -1.10
CA LEU A 209 25.60 -3.28 0.17
C LEU A 209 24.31 -4.06 -0.04
N VAL A 210 24.22 -5.23 0.59
CA VAL A 210 23.01 -6.05 0.61
C VAL A 210 22.30 -5.82 1.94
N GLY A 211 21.11 -5.25 1.89
CA GLY A 211 20.23 -5.11 3.05
C GLY A 211 19.05 -6.07 2.93
N ALA A 212 18.66 -6.71 4.03
CA ALA A 212 17.49 -7.58 4.04
C ALA A 212 16.68 -7.50 5.33
N PHE A 213 15.40 -7.83 5.26
CA PHE A 213 14.55 -8.07 6.43
C PHE A 213 13.39 -9.00 6.08
N VAL A 214 12.77 -9.61 7.08
CA VAL A 214 11.55 -10.39 6.91
C VAL A 214 10.37 -9.57 7.42
N ARG A 215 9.40 -9.31 6.55
CA ARG A 215 8.10 -8.73 6.92
C ARG A 215 7.19 -9.86 7.40
N HIS A 216 6.68 -9.72 8.60
CA HIS A 216 5.67 -10.65 9.13
C HIS A 216 4.29 -10.15 8.71
N MET A 217 3.66 -10.90 7.81
CA MET A 217 2.30 -10.63 7.33
C MET A 217 1.38 -11.78 7.74
N LEU A 218 0.09 -11.50 7.77
CA LEU A 218 -0.98 -12.45 7.97
C LEU A 218 -1.83 -12.52 6.71
N LEU A 219 -2.01 -13.73 6.18
CA LEU A 219 -3.01 -14.01 5.16
C LEU A 219 -4.36 -14.17 5.84
N VAL A 220 -5.26 -13.21 5.59
CA VAL A 220 -6.61 -13.14 6.16
C VAL A 220 -7.65 -13.29 5.05
N ASP A 221 -8.74 -13.98 5.34
CA ASP A 221 -9.81 -14.29 4.36
C ASP A 221 -11.13 -13.53 4.65
N GLY A 222 -11.10 -12.59 5.60
CA GLY A 222 -12.26 -11.80 6.03
C GLY A 222 -13.27 -12.57 6.88
N SER A 223 -13.02 -13.85 7.21
CA SER A 223 -13.92 -14.68 8.02
C SER A 223 -13.83 -14.38 9.53
N GLY A 224 -12.85 -13.55 9.94
CA GLY A 224 -12.56 -13.28 11.35
C GLY A 224 -11.80 -14.40 12.06
N GLN A 225 -11.38 -15.44 11.34
CA GLN A 225 -10.41 -16.43 11.85
C GLN A 225 -9.01 -15.81 11.97
N GLU A 226 -8.18 -16.45 12.81
CA GLU A 226 -6.78 -16.07 12.98
C GLU A 226 -6.03 -16.22 11.65
N GLY A 227 -5.30 -15.17 11.23
CA GLY A 227 -4.64 -15.15 9.93
C GLY A 227 -3.52 -16.18 9.84
N THR A 228 -3.28 -16.72 8.65
CA THR A 228 -2.15 -17.64 8.43
C THR A 228 -0.85 -16.84 8.29
N PRO A 229 0.23 -17.17 9.02
CA PRO A 229 1.51 -16.48 8.86
C PRO A 229 2.04 -16.54 7.42
N TRP A 230 2.42 -15.38 6.91
CA TRP A 230 2.94 -15.17 5.56
C TRP A 230 4.22 -14.32 5.61
N PRO A 231 5.34 -14.86 6.12
CA PRO A 231 6.59 -14.11 6.19
C PRO A 231 7.12 -13.81 4.78
N MET A 232 7.47 -12.55 4.52
CA MET A 232 7.98 -12.08 3.23
C MET A 232 9.41 -11.57 3.37
N LEU A 233 10.36 -12.18 2.67
CA LEU A 233 11.73 -11.71 2.59
C LEU A 233 11.79 -10.50 1.66
N ARG A 234 12.31 -9.38 2.16
CA ARG A 234 12.69 -8.25 1.31
C ARG A 234 14.21 -8.13 1.28
N VAL A 235 14.78 -8.10 0.07
CA VAL A 235 16.21 -7.84 -0.17
C VAL A 235 16.36 -6.60 -1.04
N GLU A 236 17.28 -5.72 -0.65
CA GLU A 236 17.66 -4.58 -1.45
C GLU A 236 19.18 -4.57 -1.62
N VAL A 237 19.62 -4.31 -2.84
CA VAL A 237 21.04 -4.07 -3.14
C VAL A 237 21.18 -2.58 -3.45
N GLN A 238 22.03 -1.89 -2.69
CA GLN A 238 22.20 -0.43 -2.81
C GLN A 238 23.68 -0.09 -2.96
N PRO A 239 24.05 0.88 -3.82
CA PRO A 239 25.39 1.44 -3.80
C PRO A 239 25.73 1.94 -2.39
N ALA A 240 26.95 1.67 -1.91
CA ALA A 240 27.39 2.09 -0.58
C ALA A 240 27.32 3.62 -0.40
N SER A 241 27.43 4.39 -1.50
CA SER A 241 27.29 5.86 -1.52
C SER A 241 25.87 6.34 -1.22
N HIS A 242 24.85 5.52 -1.45
CA HIS A 242 23.43 5.86 -1.22
C HIS A 242 22.90 5.33 0.12
N ALA A 243 23.69 4.53 0.82
CA ALA A 243 23.31 3.90 2.06
C ALA A 243 24.01 4.55 3.26
N THR A 244 23.29 4.66 4.38
CA THR A 244 23.88 4.99 5.68
C THR A 244 23.86 3.72 6.53
N ILE A 245 25.03 3.25 6.93
CA ILE A 245 25.14 2.14 7.88
C ILE A 245 25.01 2.72 9.27
N THR A 246 24.18 2.11 10.12
CA THR A 246 24.05 2.50 11.53
C THR A 246 24.32 1.32 12.46
N ASP A 247 24.71 1.62 13.69
CA ASP A 247 24.69 0.64 14.78
C ASP A 247 23.26 0.28 15.22
N GLU A 248 23.12 -0.64 16.17
CA GLU A 248 21.83 -1.07 16.71
C GLU A 248 21.05 0.06 17.41
N SER A 249 21.72 1.15 17.78
CA SER A 249 21.13 2.34 18.38
C SER A 249 20.74 3.42 17.35
N GLY A 250 21.00 3.17 16.06
CA GLY A 250 20.70 4.09 14.96
C GLY A 250 21.77 5.16 14.72
N ARG A 251 22.97 5.02 15.28
CA ARG A 251 24.09 5.97 15.05
C ARG A 251 24.89 5.58 13.81
N PRO A 252 25.29 6.53 12.94
CA PRO A 252 26.08 6.24 11.75
C PRO A 252 27.40 5.50 12.05
N TYR A 253 27.76 4.55 11.17
CA TYR A 253 28.99 3.77 11.23
C TYR A 253 29.83 4.01 9.96
N PRO A 254 31.17 4.16 10.05
CA PRO A 254 31.97 4.16 11.28
C PRO A 254 31.73 5.43 12.12
N ASN A 255 31.76 5.28 13.45
CA ASN A 255 31.69 6.42 14.36
C ASN A 255 32.86 7.38 14.04
N GLU A 256 32.58 8.66 13.76
CA GLU A 256 33.61 9.69 13.47
C GLU A 256 34.54 10.02 14.66
N GLN A 257 34.66 9.15 15.66
CA GLN A 257 35.54 9.32 16.83
C GLN A 257 36.84 8.53 16.69
N SER A 258 37.65 8.78 15.64
CA SER A 258 39.05 8.35 15.61
C SER A 258 39.90 9.04 14.53
N SER A 259 39.91 10.38 14.49
CA SER A 259 40.98 11.10 13.78
C SER A 259 41.24 12.53 14.29
N THR A 260 41.51 12.69 15.58
CA THR A 260 42.26 13.87 16.05
C THR A 260 43.22 13.45 17.17
N GLY A 261 44.48 13.24 16.79
CA GLY A 261 45.53 12.85 17.72
C GLY A 261 46.84 12.48 17.02
N ALA A 262 47.24 13.25 16.00
CA ALA A 262 48.66 13.33 15.65
C ALA A 262 49.29 14.38 16.59
N PRO A 263 50.42 14.10 17.25
CA PRO A 263 51.12 15.12 18.02
C PRO A 263 51.75 16.11 17.04
N ASP A 264 51.52 17.40 17.29
CA ASP A 264 52.26 18.50 16.67
C ASP A 264 53.74 18.38 17.07
N GLU A 265 54.56 17.82 16.18
CA GLU A 265 55.97 18.15 16.11
C GLU A 265 56.20 19.12 14.94
N GLU A 266 57.09 20.09 15.20
CA GLU A 266 57.61 21.12 14.30
C GLU A 266 56.81 22.40 14.09
N GLN A 267 57.07 23.39 14.96
CA GLN A 267 57.73 24.62 14.51
C GLN A 267 58.34 25.48 15.65
N SER A 268 59.67 25.63 15.57
CA SER A 268 60.49 26.82 15.90
C SER A 268 60.67 27.30 17.36
N ALA A 269 61.83 26.98 17.94
CA ALA A 269 62.87 27.95 18.34
C ALA A 269 64.20 27.23 18.64
#